data_AF-A0A2P2L5K2-F1
#
_entry.id   AF-A0A2P2L5K2-F1
#
_cell.length_a   1.000
_cell.length_b   1.000
_cell.length_c   1.000
_cell.angle_alpha   90.00
_cell.angle_beta   90.00
_cell.angle_gamma   90.00
#
_symmetry.space_group_name_H-M   'P 1'
#
loop_
_entity.id
_entity.type
_entity.pdbx_description
1 polymer ?
#
loop_
_entity_poly.entity_id
_entity_poly.type
_entity_poly.pdbx_seq_one_letter_code
_entity_poly.pdbx_strand_id
1 'polypeptide(L)'
;MASKGSPLHGPRIKLIEKAQKLFAETKEHTFESKAAEEHAKLLRIQHELEVSTKQAIFVDSSISDTIRTCIVLGNHRAAMKVKTEFKVSEKRWYWLKVFALATIRDWDALEKFSKEKRPPIGYRPFVEACVDADEKAEALKYIPKLSDPRERAEAYARIGFAKEAGDAASQAKDNELLGRLKLSFAQNTGASSIFDTLRDRLSFQGVS
;
A
#
# COMPACT_ATOMS: atom_id res chain seq x y z
N MET A 1 -2.14 29.52 -15.62
CA MET A 1 -3.60 29.29 -15.51
C MET A 1 -4.02 28.52 -14.24
N ALA A 2 -3.12 28.18 -13.31
CA ALA A 2 -3.44 27.34 -12.13
C ALA A 2 -3.86 28.11 -10.84
N SER A 3 -4.10 29.43 -10.90
CA SER A 3 -4.27 30.23 -9.68
C SER A 3 -5.70 30.25 -9.11
N LYS A 4 -6.69 29.69 -9.82
CA LYS A 4 -8.11 29.81 -9.44
C LYS A 4 -8.82 28.48 -9.14
N GLY A 5 -8.11 27.34 -9.17
CA GLY A 5 -8.73 26.01 -9.17
C GLY A 5 -9.64 25.80 -10.40
N SER A 6 -10.19 24.61 -10.58
CA SER A 6 -11.03 24.36 -11.75
C SER A 6 -12.36 25.17 -11.70
N PRO A 7 -12.83 25.78 -12.80
CA PRO A 7 -13.91 26.79 -12.76
C PRO A 7 -15.33 26.22 -12.54
N LEU A 8 -15.51 24.90 -12.55
CA LEU A 8 -16.84 24.26 -12.61
C LEU A 8 -17.44 23.89 -11.24
N HIS A 9 -16.77 24.15 -10.12
CA HIS A 9 -17.21 23.58 -8.83
C HIS A 9 -18.46 24.19 -8.23
N GLY A 10 -18.57 25.52 -8.23
CA GLY A 10 -19.68 26.22 -7.56
C GLY A 10 -21.06 25.77 -8.07
N PRO A 11 -21.31 25.80 -9.39
CA PRO A 11 -22.56 25.31 -9.97
C PRO A 11 -22.80 23.82 -9.69
N ARG A 12 -21.77 22.99 -9.82
CA ARG A 12 -21.88 21.53 -9.63
C ARG A 12 -22.19 21.15 -8.18
N ILE A 13 -21.51 21.75 -7.20
CA ILE A 13 -21.77 21.52 -5.77
C ILE A 13 -23.22 21.87 -5.44
N LYS A 14 -23.73 23.01 -5.92
CA LYS A 14 -25.13 23.40 -5.72
C LYS A 14 -26.13 22.38 -6.29
N LEU A 15 -25.81 21.75 -7.43
CA LEU A 15 -26.65 20.70 -8.01
C LEU A 15 -26.63 19.44 -7.14
N ILE A 16 -25.47 19.02 -6.66
CA ILE A 16 -25.33 17.87 -5.76
C ILE A 16 -26.09 18.10 -4.45
N GLU A 17 -26.02 19.31 -3.88
CA GLU A 17 -26.76 19.67 -2.67
C GLU A 17 -28.28 19.65 -2.89
N LYS A 18 -28.76 20.03 -4.08
CA LYS A 18 -30.18 19.87 -4.43
C LYS A 18 -30.57 18.39 -4.50
N ALA A 19 -29.75 17.56 -5.14
CA ALA A 19 -29.98 16.12 -5.19
C ALA A 19 -29.98 15.50 -3.78
N GLN A 20 -29.04 15.90 -2.92
CA GLN A 20 -28.99 15.47 -1.52
C GLN A 20 -30.29 15.77 -0.77
N LYS A 21 -30.85 16.97 -0.96
CA LYS A 21 -32.13 17.38 -0.36
C LYS A 21 -33.29 16.52 -0.86
N LEU A 22 -33.38 16.28 -2.17
CA LEU A 22 -34.40 15.41 -2.75
C LEU A 22 -34.32 13.98 -2.19
N PHE A 23 -33.11 13.41 -2.07
CA PHE A 23 -32.93 12.10 -1.43
C PHE A 23 -33.32 12.11 0.05
N ALA A 24 -33.16 13.24 0.75
CA ALA A 24 -33.52 13.35 2.17
C ALA A 24 -35.04 13.42 2.42
N GLU A 25 -35.86 13.65 1.39
CA GLU A 25 -37.33 13.73 1.52
C GLU A 25 -37.97 12.39 1.90
N THR A 26 -37.28 11.28 1.63
CA THR A 26 -37.76 9.93 1.95
C THR A 26 -36.73 9.16 2.77
N LYS A 27 -37.19 8.17 3.54
CA LYS A 27 -36.29 7.29 4.30
C LYS A 27 -35.61 6.23 3.41
N GLU A 28 -36.16 5.98 2.23
CA GLU A 28 -35.66 4.97 1.28
C GLU A 28 -34.27 5.33 0.73
N HIS A 29 -33.96 6.63 0.61
CA HIS A 29 -32.72 7.12 0.01
C HIS A 29 -31.71 7.67 1.02
N THR A 30 -31.67 7.11 2.23
CA THR A 30 -30.77 7.56 3.30
C THR A 30 -29.30 7.44 2.90
N PHE A 31 -28.94 6.42 2.12
CA PHE A 31 -27.57 6.22 1.64
C PHE A 31 -27.20 7.28 0.61
N GLU A 32 -28.03 7.47 -0.42
CA GLU A 32 -27.81 8.42 -1.51
C GLU A 32 -27.73 9.85 -1.00
N SER A 33 -28.57 10.22 -0.02
CA SER A 33 -28.50 11.53 0.62
C SER A 33 -27.13 11.75 1.28
N LYS A 34 -26.65 10.78 2.08
CA LYS A 34 -25.32 10.87 2.72
C LYS A 34 -24.19 10.86 1.69
N ALA A 35 -24.29 10.04 0.65
CA ALA A 35 -23.28 9.96 -0.41
C ALA A 35 -23.19 11.29 -1.19
N ALA A 36 -24.32 11.94 -1.47
CA ALA A 36 -24.35 13.25 -2.12
C ALA A 36 -23.77 14.35 -1.21
N GLU A 37 -24.06 14.32 0.10
CA GLU A 37 -23.45 15.21 1.09
C GLU A 37 -21.91 15.07 1.11
N GLU A 38 -21.43 13.83 1.23
CA GLU A 38 -19.99 13.51 1.23
C GLU A 38 -19.33 13.91 -0.10
N HIS A 39 -19.99 13.69 -1.24
CA HIS A 39 -19.46 14.09 -2.54
C HIS A 39 -19.31 15.61 -2.67
N ALA A 40 -20.33 16.38 -2.28
CA ALA A 40 -20.24 17.84 -2.25
C ALA A 40 -19.11 18.33 -1.34
N LYS A 41 -18.91 17.67 -0.19
CA LYS A 41 -17.81 17.97 0.74
C LYS A 41 -16.44 17.66 0.13
N LEU A 42 -16.29 16.52 -0.54
CA LEU A 42 -15.04 16.13 -1.19
C LEU A 42 -14.63 17.15 -2.24
N LEU A 43 -15.58 17.59 -3.08
CA LEU A 43 -15.32 18.59 -4.12
C LEU A 43 -14.82 19.92 -3.54
N ARG A 44 -15.32 20.36 -2.37
CA ARG A 44 -14.82 21.56 -1.69
C ARG A 44 -13.37 21.39 -1.25
N ILE A 45 -13.07 20.27 -0.59
CA ILE A 45 -11.71 19.98 -0.12
C ILE A 45 -10.75 19.88 -1.31
N GLN A 46 -11.15 19.20 -2.39
CA GLN A 46 -10.35 19.09 -3.60
C GLN A 46 -10.08 20.47 -4.21
N HIS A 47 -11.09 21.34 -4.30
CA HIS A 47 -10.90 22.70 -4.79
C HIS A 47 -9.92 23.51 -3.92
N GLU A 48 -10.05 23.46 -2.59
CA GLU A 48 -9.10 24.08 -1.66
C GLU A 48 -7.67 23.56 -1.87
N LEU A 49 -7.52 22.26 -2.13
CA LEU A 49 -6.24 21.65 -2.45
C LEU A 49 -5.70 22.17 -3.79
N GLU A 50 -6.52 22.27 -4.84
CA GLU A 50 -6.06 22.82 -6.13
C GLU A 50 -5.60 24.27 -6.01
N VAL A 51 -6.32 25.10 -5.24
CA VAL A 51 -5.96 26.51 -5.00
C VAL A 51 -4.66 26.62 -4.20
N SER A 52 -4.53 25.87 -3.10
CA SER A 52 -3.37 25.94 -2.21
C SER A 52 -2.11 25.33 -2.82
N THR A 53 -2.23 24.23 -3.56
CA THR A 53 -1.11 23.57 -4.24
C THR A 53 -0.81 24.19 -5.61
N LYS A 54 -1.73 24.98 -6.17
CA LYS A 54 -1.68 25.50 -7.55
C LYS A 54 -1.61 24.38 -8.59
N GLN A 55 -2.27 23.25 -8.33
CA GLN A 55 -2.33 22.08 -9.22
C GLN A 55 -3.77 21.63 -9.44
N ALA A 56 -4.24 21.63 -10.69
CA ALA A 56 -5.59 21.19 -11.06
C ALA A 56 -5.65 19.67 -11.28
N ILE A 57 -5.38 18.90 -10.22
CA ILE A 57 -5.27 17.42 -10.28
C ILE A 57 -6.13 16.69 -9.23
N PHE A 58 -6.80 17.44 -8.34
CA PHE A 58 -7.50 16.84 -7.20
C PHE A 58 -8.97 16.60 -7.50
N VAL A 59 -9.59 17.50 -8.23
CA VAL A 59 -11.01 17.47 -8.52
C VAL A 59 -11.38 16.20 -9.27
N ASP A 60 -12.54 15.64 -8.92
CA ASP A 60 -13.14 14.44 -9.55
C ASP A 60 -12.36 13.15 -9.32
N SER A 61 -11.24 13.22 -8.59
CA SER A 61 -10.56 12.04 -8.07
C SER A 61 -11.35 11.41 -6.91
N SER A 62 -11.16 10.12 -6.68
CA SER A 62 -11.76 9.46 -5.52
C SER A 62 -11.12 9.94 -4.21
N ILE A 63 -11.75 9.66 -3.06
CA ILE A 63 -11.15 9.90 -1.73
C ILE A 63 -9.76 9.24 -1.63
N SER A 64 -9.63 8.02 -2.14
CA SER A 64 -8.38 7.26 -2.15
C SER A 64 -7.30 7.96 -2.98
N ASP A 65 -7.66 8.45 -4.15
CA ASP A 65 -6.73 9.13 -5.06
C ASP A 65 -6.33 10.49 -4.52
N THR A 66 -7.30 11.27 -3.99
CA THR A 66 -7.03 12.53 -3.28
C THR A 66 -6.01 12.32 -2.15
N ILE A 67 -6.17 11.27 -1.35
CA ILE A 67 -5.22 10.94 -0.27
C ILE A 67 -3.83 10.63 -0.84
N ARG A 68 -3.73 9.76 -1.86
CA ARG A 68 -2.43 9.39 -2.44
C ARG A 68 -1.74 10.60 -3.06
N THR A 69 -2.46 11.41 -3.83
CA THR A 69 -1.93 12.65 -4.42
C THR A 69 -1.45 13.62 -3.35
N CYS A 70 -2.19 13.80 -2.25
CA CYS A 70 -1.71 14.62 -1.13
C CYS A 70 -0.38 14.11 -0.56
N ILE A 71 -0.21 12.79 -0.40
CA ILE A 71 1.04 12.20 0.10
C ILE A 71 2.18 12.36 -0.90
N VAL A 72 1.92 12.11 -2.20
CA VAL A 72 2.90 12.27 -3.28
C VAL A 72 3.42 13.71 -3.37
N LEU A 73 2.57 14.71 -3.12
CA LEU A 73 2.96 16.12 -3.07
C LEU A 73 3.58 16.55 -1.72
N GLY A 74 3.81 15.63 -0.78
CA GLY A 74 4.34 15.92 0.56
C GLY A 74 3.35 16.60 1.52
N ASN A 75 2.08 16.74 1.13
CA ASN A 75 1.04 17.37 1.94
C ASN A 75 0.35 16.36 2.90
N HIS A 76 1.14 15.77 3.80
CA HIS A 76 0.68 14.72 4.71
C HIS A 76 -0.44 15.19 5.67
N ARG A 77 -0.45 16.48 6.05
CA ARG A 77 -1.51 17.05 6.91
C ARG A 77 -2.85 17.05 6.17
N ALA A 78 -2.87 17.42 4.89
CA ALA A 78 -4.08 17.35 4.07
C ALA A 78 -4.57 15.91 3.90
N ALA A 79 -3.67 14.96 3.63
CA ALA A 79 -4.02 13.55 3.53
C ALA A 79 -4.71 13.03 4.80
N MET A 80 -4.19 13.39 5.98
CA MET A 80 -4.80 13.06 7.27
C MET A 80 -6.16 13.73 7.49
N LYS A 81 -6.34 14.99 7.06
CA LYS A 81 -7.63 15.68 7.10
C LYS A 81 -8.69 14.91 6.30
N VAL A 82 -8.36 14.52 5.06
CA VAL A 82 -9.27 13.74 4.19
C VAL A 82 -9.57 12.37 4.81
N LYS A 83 -8.56 11.67 5.32
CA LYS A 83 -8.74 10.38 6.01
C LYS A 83 -9.78 10.49 7.15
N THR A 84 -9.62 11.49 8.02
CA THR A 84 -10.51 11.69 9.17
C THR A 84 -11.92 12.09 8.74
N GLU A 85 -12.02 13.05 7.81
CA GLU A 85 -13.31 13.58 7.34
C GLU A 85 -14.21 12.50 6.73
N PHE A 86 -13.61 11.63 5.92
CA PHE A 86 -14.33 10.55 5.24
C PHE A 86 -14.23 9.20 5.97
N LYS A 87 -13.79 9.20 7.23
CA LYS A 87 -13.70 8.02 8.10
C LYS A 87 -13.02 6.83 7.39
N VAL A 88 -11.94 7.10 6.67
CA VAL A 88 -11.19 6.08 5.94
C VAL A 88 -10.61 5.09 6.94
N SER A 89 -10.95 3.81 6.75
CA SER A 89 -10.52 2.76 7.66
C SER A 89 -9.00 2.67 7.75
N GLU A 90 -8.49 2.25 8.90
CA GLU A 90 -7.05 2.08 9.12
C GLU A 90 -6.42 1.14 8.09
N LYS A 91 -7.09 0.03 7.75
CA LYS A 91 -6.62 -0.90 6.72
C LYS A 91 -6.44 -0.20 5.36
N ARG A 92 -7.42 0.59 4.93
CA ARG A 92 -7.35 1.33 3.65
C ARG A 92 -6.28 2.42 3.70
N TRP A 93 -6.19 3.17 4.80
CA TRP A 93 -5.17 4.19 5.01
C TRP A 93 -3.75 3.63 4.86
N TYR A 94 -3.46 2.49 5.48
CA TYR A 94 -2.15 1.85 5.38
C TYR A 94 -1.80 1.46 3.95
N TRP A 95 -2.71 0.83 3.22
CA TRP A 95 -2.50 0.51 1.80
C TRP A 95 -2.17 1.75 0.98
N LEU A 96 -2.99 2.80 1.09
CA LEU A 96 -2.80 4.04 0.32
C LEU A 96 -1.45 4.71 0.65
N LYS A 97 -1.08 4.78 1.93
CA LYS A 97 0.16 5.45 2.36
C LYS A 97 1.41 4.66 1.98
N VAL A 98 1.40 3.32 2.09
CA VAL A 98 2.52 2.48 1.64
C VAL A 98 2.79 2.69 0.15
N PHE A 99 1.76 2.56 -0.69
CA PHE A 99 1.92 2.73 -2.14
C PHE A 99 2.34 4.15 -2.51
N ALA A 100 1.76 5.17 -1.89
CA ALA A 100 2.10 6.56 -2.19
C ALA A 100 3.56 6.89 -1.80
N LEU A 101 4.03 6.45 -0.62
CA LEU A 101 5.42 6.66 -0.19
C LEU A 101 6.41 5.90 -1.08
N ALA A 102 6.08 4.66 -1.47
CA ALA A 102 6.90 3.89 -2.40
C ALA A 102 6.96 4.52 -3.80
N THR A 103 5.85 5.10 -4.28
CA THR A 103 5.79 5.80 -5.58
C THR A 103 6.78 6.96 -5.65
N ILE A 104 6.97 7.69 -4.54
CA ILE A 104 7.93 8.80 -4.45
C ILE A 104 9.29 8.37 -3.86
N ARG A 105 9.48 7.06 -3.61
CA ARG A 105 10.69 6.47 -3.01
C ARG A 105 11.09 7.13 -1.68
N ASP A 106 10.10 7.57 -0.90
CA ASP A 106 10.33 8.10 0.46
C ASP A 106 10.41 6.95 1.47
N TRP A 107 11.54 6.24 1.41
CA TRP A 107 11.81 5.05 2.22
C TRP A 107 11.95 5.38 3.71
N ASP A 108 12.50 6.54 4.05
CA ASP A 108 12.62 7.01 5.44
C ASP A 108 11.24 7.20 6.08
N ALA A 109 10.30 7.84 5.35
CA ALA A 109 8.93 7.97 5.82
C ALA A 109 8.19 6.63 5.85
N LEU A 110 8.47 5.72 4.91
CA LEU A 110 7.89 4.37 4.90
C LEU A 110 8.35 3.57 6.14
N GLU A 111 9.64 3.62 6.47
CA GLU A 111 10.21 2.98 7.63
C GLU A 111 9.60 3.53 8.91
N LYS A 112 9.54 4.85 9.05
CA LYS A 112 8.89 5.51 10.19
C LYS A 112 7.43 5.07 10.31
N PHE A 113 6.70 5.06 9.19
CA PHE A 113 5.29 4.67 9.16
C PHE A 113 5.07 3.20 9.59
N SER A 114 5.97 2.30 9.18
CA SER A 114 5.92 0.89 9.56
C SER A 114 6.06 0.67 11.07
N LYS A 115 6.69 1.62 11.78
CA LYS A 115 7.00 1.56 13.22
C LYS A 115 6.00 2.31 14.09
N GLU A 116 5.12 3.15 13.53
CA GLU A 116 4.12 3.92 14.30
C GLU A 116 3.18 3.02 15.12
N LYS A 117 2.76 1.90 14.53
CA LYS A 117 1.99 0.82 15.17
C LYS A 117 2.02 -0.41 14.26
N ARG A 118 1.68 -1.58 14.81
CA ARG A 118 1.55 -2.81 14.02
C ARG A 118 0.57 -2.58 12.86
N PRO A 119 1.00 -2.71 11.59
CA PRO A 119 0.13 -2.47 10.46
C PRO A 119 -1.06 -3.44 10.43
N PRO A 120 -2.31 -2.98 10.29
CA PRO A 120 -3.47 -3.86 10.15
C PRO A 120 -3.48 -4.66 8.84
N ILE A 121 -2.58 -4.33 7.91
CA ILE A 121 -2.36 -5.02 6.63
C ILE A 121 -1.18 -6.01 6.69
N GLY A 122 -0.54 -6.16 7.84
CA GLY A 122 0.73 -6.88 7.95
C GLY A 122 1.89 -6.16 7.25
N TYR A 123 3.00 -6.87 7.04
CA TYR A 123 4.20 -6.32 6.40
C TYR A 123 4.36 -6.71 4.93
N ARG A 124 3.56 -7.66 4.43
CA ARG A 124 3.62 -8.09 3.03
C ARG A 124 3.49 -6.92 2.03
N PRO A 125 2.55 -5.97 2.22
CA PRO A 125 2.46 -4.81 1.33
C PRO A 125 3.69 -3.89 1.34
N PHE A 126 4.38 -3.79 2.48
CA PHE A 126 5.61 -3.02 2.58
C PHE A 126 6.73 -3.71 1.80
N VAL A 127 6.84 -5.04 1.93
CA VAL A 127 7.80 -5.86 1.15
C VAL A 127 7.52 -5.73 -0.34
N GLU A 128 6.29 -5.98 -0.78
CA GLU A 128 5.92 -5.92 -2.20
C GLU A 128 6.21 -4.55 -2.80
N ALA A 129 5.87 -3.45 -2.10
CA ALA A 129 6.16 -2.11 -2.57
C ALA A 129 7.66 -1.81 -2.72
N CYS A 130 8.52 -2.35 -1.84
CA CYS A 130 9.97 -2.20 -1.96
C CYS A 130 10.53 -3.06 -3.10
N VAL A 131 10.04 -4.31 -3.24
CA VAL A 131 10.48 -5.23 -4.30
C VAL A 131 10.11 -4.70 -5.68
N ASP A 132 8.89 -4.19 -5.85
CA ASP A 132 8.42 -3.65 -7.13
C ASP A 132 9.16 -2.35 -7.52
N ALA A 133 9.75 -1.64 -6.55
CA ALA A 133 10.60 -0.47 -6.76
C ALA A 133 12.11 -0.80 -6.87
N ASP A 134 12.49 -2.09 -6.83
CA ASP A 134 13.86 -2.59 -6.75
C ASP A 134 14.68 -2.01 -5.58
N GLU A 135 14.01 -1.69 -4.45
CA GLU A 135 14.66 -1.20 -3.23
C GLU A 135 14.91 -2.35 -2.23
N LYS A 136 15.99 -3.09 -2.47
CA LYS A 136 16.32 -4.29 -1.69
C LYS A 136 16.67 -3.97 -0.24
N ALA A 137 17.42 -2.89 0.00
CA ALA A 137 17.87 -2.52 1.34
C ALA A 137 16.69 -2.20 2.26
N GLU A 138 15.67 -1.54 1.73
CA GLU A 138 14.44 -1.25 2.47
C GLU A 138 13.58 -2.51 2.67
N ALA A 139 13.45 -3.36 1.64
CA ALA A 139 12.70 -4.61 1.74
C ALA A 139 13.20 -5.51 2.90
N LEU A 140 14.53 -5.58 3.09
CA LEU A 140 15.16 -6.35 4.17
C LEU A 140 14.70 -5.94 5.58
N LYS A 141 14.21 -4.71 5.77
CA LYS A 141 13.67 -4.24 7.06
C LYS A 141 12.29 -4.83 7.37
N TYR A 142 11.58 -5.34 6.37
CA TYR A 142 10.20 -5.82 6.47
C TYR A 142 10.07 -7.34 6.31
N ILE A 143 10.90 -7.97 5.48
CA ILE A 143 10.84 -9.42 5.25
C ILE A 143 10.89 -10.24 6.55
N PRO A 144 11.80 -9.96 7.52
CA PRO A 144 11.83 -10.70 8.79
C PRO A 144 10.52 -10.61 9.61
N LYS A 145 9.68 -9.61 9.32
CA LYS A 145 8.42 -9.35 10.05
C LYS A 145 7.21 -10.07 9.44
N LEU A 146 7.38 -10.76 8.30
CA LEU A 146 6.34 -11.63 7.75
C LEU A 146 6.18 -12.86 8.65
N SER A 147 4.95 -13.18 9.03
CA SER A 147 4.67 -14.30 9.93
C SER A 147 4.91 -15.66 9.29
N ASP A 148 4.57 -15.79 8.00
CA ASP A 148 4.70 -17.04 7.26
C ASP A 148 6.15 -17.23 6.74
N PRO A 149 6.85 -18.31 7.16
CA PRO A 149 8.17 -18.65 6.63
C PRO A 149 8.20 -18.83 5.10
N ARG A 150 7.10 -19.28 4.49
CA ARG A 150 6.97 -19.42 3.03
C ARG A 150 7.00 -18.06 2.34
N GLU A 151 6.22 -17.10 2.83
CA GLU A 151 6.23 -15.72 2.31
C GLU A 151 7.61 -15.06 2.50
N ARG A 152 8.30 -15.32 3.62
CA ARG A 152 9.69 -14.84 3.84
C ARG A 152 10.64 -15.39 2.79
N ALA A 153 10.58 -16.70 2.53
CA ALA A 153 11.45 -17.37 1.58
C ALA A 153 11.27 -16.82 0.16
N GLU A 154 10.01 -16.67 -0.28
CA GLU A 154 9.68 -16.10 -1.59
C GLU A 154 10.13 -14.64 -1.70
N ALA A 155 9.96 -13.84 -0.65
CA ALA A 155 10.40 -12.45 -0.64
C ALA A 155 11.92 -12.32 -0.75
N TYR A 156 12.69 -13.08 0.04
CA TYR A 156 14.16 -13.12 -0.08
C TYR A 156 14.60 -13.58 -1.47
N ALA A 157 13.91 -14.55 -2.04
CA ALA A 157 14.21 -15.04 -3.38
C ALA A 157 14.03 -13.94 -4.45
N ARG A 158 12.91 -13.19 -4.38
CA ARG A 158 12.63 -12.09 -5.31
C ARG A 158 13.69 -10.98 -5.28
N ILE A 159 14.36 -10.76 -4.16
CA ILE A 159 15.45 -9.76 -4.05
C ILE A 159 16.85 -10.37 -4.27
N GLY A 160 16.96 -11.67 -4.53
CA GLY A 160 18.22 -12.36 -4.86
C GLY A 160 19.00 -12.91 -3.66
N PHE A 161 18.41 -12.97 -2.48
CA PHE A 161 19.04 -13.41 -1.23
C PHE A 161 18.85 -14.92 -1.05
N ALA A 162 19.65 -15.70 -1.79
CA ALA A 162 19.46 -17.15 -1.91
C ALA A 162 19.61 -17.91 -0.59
N LYS A 163 20.57 -17.51 0.26
CA LYS A 163 20.84 -18.17 1.54
C LYS A 163 19.65 -17.99 2.49
N GLU A 164 19.20 -16.76 2.65
CA GLU A 164 18.07 -16.40 3.50
C GLU A 164 16.76 -17.00 2.99
N ALA A 165 16.59 -17.07 1.66
CA ALA A 165 15.46 -17.76 1.04
C ALA A 165 15.46 -19.26 1.37
N GLY A 166 16.62 -19.92 1.26
CA GLY A 166 16.79 -21.32 1.64
C GLY A 166 16.52 -21.58 3.11
N ASP A 167 17.11 -20.78 4.00
CA ASP A 167 16.94 -20.90 5.45
C ASP A 167 15.45 -20.75 5.84
N ALA A 168 14.75 -19.76 5.26
CA ALA A 168 13.32 -19.55 5.50
C ALA A 168 12.45 -20.68 4.92
N ALA A 169 12.78 -21.20 3.73
CA ALA A 169 12.08 -22.35 3.15
C ALA A 169 12.28 -23.64 3.97
N SER A 170 13.48 -23.82 4.53
CA SER A 170 13.75 -24.93 5.44
C SER A 170 12.93 -24.85 6.73
N GLN A 171 12.75 -23.64 7.28
CA GLN A 171 11.85 -23.42 8.42
C GLN A 171 10.39 -23.72 8.08
N ALA A 172 9.98 -23.49 6.82
CA ALA A 172 8.64 -23.83 6.33
C ALA A 172 8.43 -25.35 6.20
N LYS A 173 9.50 -26.17 6.27
CA LYS A 173 9.48 -27.62 5.99
C LYS A 173 8.86 -27.95 4.63
N ASP A 174 9.00 -27.04 3.66
CA ASP A 174 8.42 -27.15 2.32
C ASP A 174 9.53 -27.54 1.33
N ASN A 175 9.66 -28.84 1.09
CA ASN A 175 10.66 -29.39 0.15
C ASN A 175 10.36 -28.99 -1.31
N GLU A 176 9.09 -28.78 -1.67
CA GLU A 176 8.70 -28.33 -3.00
C GLU A 176 9.18 -26.88 -3.23
N LEU A 177 8.98 -26.02 -2.23
CA LEU A 177 9.49 -24.65 -2.24
C LEU A 177 11.02 -24.62 -2.39
N LEU A 178 11.77 -25.43 -1.65
CA LEU A 178 13.23 -25.52 -1.81
C LEU A 178 13.63 -25.93 -3.23
N GLY A 179 12.94 -26.90 -3.82
CA GLY A 179 13.16 -27.32 -5.20
C GLY A 179 12.91 -26.19 -6.20
N ARG A 180 11.79 -25.47 -6.05
CA ARG A 180 11.45 -24.32 -6.90
C ARG A 180 12.43 -23.16 -6.75
N LEU A 181 12.88 -22.87 -5.52
CA LEU A 181 13.88 -21.84 -5.25
C LEU A 181 15.25 -22.20 -5.86
N LYS A 182 15.66 -23.46 -5.81
CA LYS A 182 16.88 -23.91 -6.49
C LYS A 182 16.82 -23.60 -7.99
N LEU A 183 15.69 -23.85 -8.64
CA LEU A 183 15.51 -23.53 -10.06
C LEU A 183 15.58 -22.03 -10.34
N SER A 184 15.02 -21.18 -9.46
CA SER A 184 15.11 -19.72 -9.62
C SER A 184 16.54 -19.19 -9.49
N PHE A 185 17.42 -19.93 -8.81
CA PHE A 185 18.84 -19.60 -8.62
C PHE A 185 19.78 -20.49 -9.45
N ALA A 186 19.29 -21.22 -10.47
CA ALA A 186 20.07 -22.24 -11.17
C ALA A 186 21.36 -21.73 -11.83
N GLN A 187 21.43 -20.44 -12.20
CA GLN A 187 22.64 -19.82 -12.75
C GLN A 187 23.70 -19.48 -11.67
N ASN A 188 23.34 -19.59 -10.39
CA ASN A 188 24.23 -19.37 -9.25
C ASN A 188 24.58 -20.73 -8.61
N THR A 189 25.77 -21.23 -8.92
CA THR A 189 26.29 -22.52 -8.43
C THR A 189 26.42 -22.56 -6.90
N GLY A 190 26.80 -21.43 -6.28
CA GLY A 190 26.84 -21.31 -4.82
C GLY A 190 25.44 -21.43 -4.20
N ALA A 191 24.45 -20.72 -4.74
CA ALA A 191 23.06 -20.84 -4.30
C ALA A 191 22.53 -22.28 -4.44
N SER A 192 22.81 -22.95 -5.56
CA SER A 192 22.38 -24.34 -5.81
C SER A 192 22.89 -25.31 -4.74
N SER A 193 24.16 -25.20 -4.33
CA SER A 193 24.73 -26.04 -3.26
C SER A 193 24.09 -25.81 -1.89
N ILE A 194 23.65 -24.58 -1.59
CA ILE A 194 22.96 -24.24 -0.35
C ILE A 194 21.61 -24.97 -0.29
N PHE A 195 20.82 -24.90 -1.36
CA PHE A 195 19.51 -25.58 -1.41
C PHE A 195 19.64 -27.10 -1.31
N ASP A 196 20.68 -27.70 -1.88
CA ASP A 196 20.95 -29.14 -1.78
C ASP A 196 21.24 -29.55 -0.33
N THR A 197 22.14 -28.82 0.33
CA THR A 197 22.50 -29.08 1.73
C THR A 197 21.29 -28.97 2.67
N LEU A 198 20.40 -28.00 2.44
CA LEU A 198 19.21 -27.80 3.26
C LEU A 198 18.15 -28.90 3.04
N ARG A 199 17.92 -29.29 1.79
CA ARG A 199 17.00 -30.37 1.43
C ARG A 199 17.43 -31.71 2.03
N ASP A 200 18.73 -32.03 1.97
CA ASP A 200 19.25 -33.27 2.54
C ASP A 200 18.99 -33.30 4.06
N ARG A 201 19.28 -32.21 4.78
CA ARG A 201 19.00 -32.12 6.23
C ARG A 201 17.53 -32.35 6.59
N LEU A 202 16.60 -31.81 5.80
CA LEU A 202 15.16 -32.03 6.02
C LEU A 202 14.76 -33.47 5.77
N SER A 203 15.34 -34.11 4.76
CA SER A 203 15.06 -35.53 4.46
C SER A 203 15.49 -36.45 5.60
N PHE A 204 16.62 -36.18 6.26
CA PHE A 204 17.09 -36.96 7.41
C PHE A 204 16.27 -36.75 8.69
N GLN A 205 15.65 -35.57 8.89
CA GLN A 205 14.80 -35.30 10.04
C GLN A 205 13.42 -35.97 9.98
N GLY A 206 12.98 -36.46 8.81
CA GLY A 206 11.71 -37.17 8.63
C GLY A 206 11.79 -38.69 8.85
N VAL A 207 12.97 -39.24 9.16
CA VAL A 207 13.24 -40.68 9.30
C VAL A 207 13.51 -41.07 10.77
N SER A 208 13.01 -40.29 11.73
CA SER A 208 13.13 -40.56 13.18
C SER A 208 11.78 -40.41 13.88
#